data_AF-D0EZC5-F1
#
_entry.id   AF-D0EZC5-F1
#
_cell.length_a   1.000
_cell.length_b   1.000
_cell.length_c   1.000
_cell.angle_alpha   90.00
_cell.angle_beta   90.00
_cell.angle_gamma   90.00
#
_symmetry.space_group_name_H-M   'P 1'
#
loop_
_entity.id
_entity.type
_entity.pdbx_description
1 polymer ?
#
loop_
_entity_poly.entity_id
_entity_poly.type
_entity_poly.pdbx_seq_one_letter_code
_entity_poly.pdbx_strand_id
1 'polypeptide(L)'
;ADSTYMPVQAKGAVFSAEIVPSEGAATGWADMRAAYDAMDEPMRERISAMRARHSLWYSQERAGYLPSKRNERGGYDQYGYHDLDVPVRPLVKVHPET
;
A
#
# COMPACT_ATOMS: atom_id res chain seq x y z
N ALA A 1 -2.98 0.96 1.86
CA ALA A 1 -3.82 -0.18 1.46
C ALA A 1 -2.94 -1.42 1.36
N ASP A 2 -3.46 -2.55 1.83
CA ASP A 2 -2.67 -3.75 2.08
C ASP A 2 -2.24 -4.43 0.79
N SER A 3 -1.05 -5.04 0.83
CA SER A 3 -0.48 -5.83 -0.28
C SER A 3 -0.46 -5.12 -1.64
N THR A 4 -0.47 -3.78 -1.68
CA THR A 4 -0.44 -3.07 -2.97
C THR A 4 0.86 -3.28 -3.75
N TYR A 5 1.93 -3.66 -3.04
CA TYR A 5 3.26 -4.01 -3.54
C TYR A 5 3.35 -5.45 -4.10
N MET A 6 2.33 -6.28 -3.90
CA MET A 6 2.26 -7.64 -4.45
C MET A 6 1.63 -7.63 -5.85
N PRO A 7 1.84 -8.67 -6.68
CA PRO A 7 1.15 -8.81 -7.97
C PRO A 7 -0.39 -8.79 -7.81
N VAL A 8 -0.91 -9.59 -6.86
CA VAL A 8 -2.32 -9.65 -6.51
C VAL A 8 -2.56 -8.84 -5.23
N GLN A 9 -3.50 -7.89 -5.27
CA GLN A 9 -3.84 -7.05 -4.11
C GLN A 9 -4.82 -7.76 -3.17
N ALA A 10 -4.77 -7.41 -1.89
CA ALA A 10 -5.82 -7.80 -0.96
C ALA A 10 -7.16 -7.16 -1.38
N LYS A 11 -8.26 -7.94 -1.34
CA LYS A 11 -9.62 -7.41 -1.55
C LYS A 11 -10.14 -6.69 -0.30
N GLY A 12 -9.77 -7.19 0.87
CA GLY A 12 -10.15 -6.62 2.17
C GLY A 12 -9.24 -7.15 3.26
N ALA A 13 -9.35 -6.56 4.44
CA ALA A 13 -8.63 -6.96 5.64
C ALA A 13 -9.63 -7.24 6.76
N VAL A 14 -9.35 -8.27 7.56
CA VAL A 14 -10.09 -8.59 8.78
C VAL A 14 -9.09 -8.53 9.93
N PHE A 15 -9.46 -7.84 11.00
CA PHE A 15 -8.63 -7.65 12.17
C PHE A 15 -9.40 -8.13 13.41
N SER A 16 -8.74 -8.97 14.23
CA SER A 16 -9.21 -9.38 15.56
C SER A 16 -8.28 -8.79 16.61
N ALA A 17 -8.85 -8.19 17.65
CA ALA A 17 -8.08 -7.67 18.78
C ALA A 17 -8.14 -8.69 19.92
N GLU A 18 -7.06 -9.43 20.12
CA GLU A 18 -6.96 -10.41 21.22
C GLU A 18 -6.70 -9.74 22.57
N ILE A 19 -5.90 -8.67 22.57
CA ILE A 19 -5.62 -7.84 23.73
C ILE A 19 -5.74 -6.39 23.30
N VAL A 20 -6.59 -5.63 23.98
CA VAL A 20 -6.79 -4.20 23.75
C VAL A 20 -6.05 -3.41 24.84
N PRO A 21 -5.06 -2.57 24.49
CA PRO A 21 -4.40 -1.72 25.48
C PRO A 21 -5.37 -0.69 26.06
N SER A 22 -5.14 -0.24 27.30
CA SER A 22 -6.01 0.71 27.99
C SER A 22 -6.03 2.11 27.38
N GLU A 23 -5.02 2.45 26.58
CA GLU A 23 -4.89 3.74 25.89
C GLU A 23 -4.13 3.58 24.57
N GLY A 24 -4.41 4.45 23.60
CA GLY A 24 -3.76 4.45 22.28
C GLY A 24 -4.29 3.38 21.30
N ALA A 25 -3.44 2.97 20.35
CA ALA A 25 -3.66 1.89 19.37
C ALA A 25 -4.91 2.00 18.45
N ALA A 26 -5.47 3.20 18.27
CA ALA A 26 -6.55 3.40 17.31
C ALA A 26 -6.11 3.07 15.86
N THR A 27 -6.97 2.40 15.12
CA THR A 27 -6.79 2.21 13.67
C THR A 27 -7.55 3.29 12.92
N GLY A 28 -6.82 4.18 12.26
CA GLY A 28 -7.40 5.23 11.42
C GLY A 28 -7.77 4.69 10.03
N TRP A 29 -8.93 5.09 9.52
CA TRP A 29 -9.39 4.80 8.17
C TRP A 29 -9.59 6.09 7.40
N ALA A 30 -9.26 6.08 6.11
CA ALA A 30 -9.48 7.22 5.22
C ALA A 30 -10.19 6.75 3.94
N ASP A 31 -11.34 7.34 3.63
CA ASP A 31 -12.09 7.03 2.42
C ASP A 31 -11.48 7.76 1.22
N MET A 32 -10.80 7.01 0.36
CA MET A 32 -10.16 7.56 -0.83
C MET A 32 -11.15 7.97 -1.93
N ARG A 33 -12.41 7.52 -1.88
CA ARG A 33 -13.47 7.97 -2.79
C ARG A 33 -13.89 9.39 -2.41
N ALA A 34 -14.21 9.60 -1.13
CA ALA A 34 -14.53 10.93 -0.61
C ALA A 34 -13.37 11.93 -0.80
N ALA A 35 -12.12 11.48 -0.64
CA ALA A 35 -10.95 12.31 -0.93
C ALA A 35 -10.84 12.71 -2.41
N TYR A 36 -11.21 11.81 -3.34
CA TYR A 36 -11.26 12.11 -4.76
C TYR A 36 -12.42 13.05 -5.12
N ASP A 37 -13.59 12.87 -4.50
CA ASP A 37 -14.78 13.71 -4.72
C ASP A 37 -14.57 15.15 -4.22
N ALA A 38 -13.87 15.31 -3.09
CA ALA A 38 -13.54 16.61 -2.52
C ALA A 38 -12.41 17.35 -3.25
N MET A 39 -11.71 16.68 -4.18
CA MET A 39 -10.61 17.26 -4.94
C MET A 39 -11.11 18.33 -5.93
N ASP A 40 -10.31 19.33 -6.25
CA ASP A 40 -10.65 20.28 -7.31
C ASP A 40 -10.47 19.66 -8.71
N GLU A 41 -11.11 20.26 -9.71
CA GLU A 41 -11.03 19.79 -11.10
C GLU A 41 -9.59 19.80 -11.66
N PRO A 42 -8.77 20.86 -11.48
CA PRO A 42 -7.39 20.86 -11.97
C PRO A 42 -6.54 19.71 -11.43
N MET A 43 -6.69 19.37 -10.14
CA MET A 43 -5.96 18.25 -9.56
C MET A 43 -6.48 16.91 -10.06
N ARG A 44 -7.80 16.73 -10.22
CA ARG A 44 -8.38 15.51 -10.80
C ARG A 44 -7.87 15.27 -12.22
N GLU A 45 -7.85 16.30 -13.05
CA GLU A 45 -7.28 16.24 -14.41
C GLU A 45 -5.81 15.83 -14.37
N ARG A 46 -5.02 16.47 -13.51
CA ARG A 46 -3.59 16.17 -13.35
C ARG A 46 -3.32 14.71 -13.00
N ILE A 47 -4.09 14.12 -12.09
CA ILE A 47 -3.85 12.75 -11.63
C ILE A 47 -4.49 11.66 -12.50
N SER A 48 -5.39 12.03 -13.40
CA SER A 48 -6.23 11.11 -14.20
C SER A 48 -5.44 10.04 -14.96
N ALA A 49 -4.32 10.41 -15.58
CA ALA A 49 -3.46 9.51 -16.35
C ALA A 49 -2.24 9.01 -15.55
N MET A 50 -2.08 9.42 -14.30
CA MET A 50 -0.90 9.10 -13.50
C MET A 50 -0.92 7.64 -13.05
N ARG A 51 0.28 7.09 -12.88
CA ARG A 51 0.51 5.74 -12.35
C ARG A 51 1.54 5.79 -11.24
N ALA A 52 1.39 4.90 -10.26
CA ALA A 52 2.29 4.77 -9.12
C ALA A 52 2.98 3.39 -9.12
N ARG A 53 4.25 3.37 -8.73
CA ARG A 53 4.99 2.15 -8.38
C ARG A 53 4.73 1.83 -6.91
N HIS A 54 4.29 0.61 -6.62
CA HIS A 54 4.01 0.17 -5.25
C HIS A 54 5.12 -0.78 -4.80
N SER A 55 5.96 -0.36 -3.86
CA SER A 55 7.15 -1.13 -3.44
C SER A 55 7.24 -1.21 -1.92
N LEU A 56 7.38 -2.43 -1.40
CA LEU A 56 7.68 -2.65 0.01
C LEU A 56 9.08 -2.13 0.36
N TRP A 57 10.06 -2.32 -0.52
CA TRP A 57 11.40 -1.74 -0.36
C TRP A 57 11.34 -0.23 -0.13
N TYR A 58 10.55 0.49 -0.93
CA TYR A 58 10.39 1.94 -0.80
C TYR A 58 9.79 2.36 0.56
N SER A 59 8.73 1.69 1.01
CA SER A 59 8.11 2.05 2.30
C SER A 59 9.01 1.69 3.48
N GLN A 60 9.69 0.56 3.43
CA GLN A 60 10.54 0.07 4.52
C GLN A 60 11.86 0.84 4.61
N GLU A 61 12.43 1.28 3.49
CA GLU A 61 13.57 2.21 3.47
C GLU A 61 13.23 3.54 4.15
N ARG A 62 12.10 4.16 3.77
CA ARG A 62 11.65 5.41 4.40
C ARG A 62 11.40 5.28 5.90
N ALA A 63 11.06 4.09 6.37
CA ALA A 63 10.83 3.81 7.77
C ALA A 63 12.10 3.32 8.51
N GLY A 64 13.23 3.16 7.83
CA GLY A 64 14.48 2.66 8.44
C GLY A 64 14.46 1.17 8.78
N TYR A 65 13.56 0.39 8.16
CA TYR A 65 13.33 -1.03 8.44
C TYR A 65 13.72 -1.95 7.27
N LEU A 66 14.75 -1.56 6.52
CA LEU A 66 15.28 -2.47 5.50
C LEU A 66 15.83 -3.75 6.14
N PRO A 67 15.59 -4.92 5.53
CA PRO A 67 16.17 -6.15 6.01
C PRO A 67 17.70 -6.07 6.04
N SER A 68 18.29 -6.42 7.18
CA SER A 68 19.76 -6.42 7.36
C SER A 68 20.41 -7.74 6.96
N LYS A 69 19.66 -8.85 6.99
CA LYS A 69 20.13 -10.16 6.59
C LYS A 69 19.78 -10.41 5.13
N ARG A 70 20.78 -10.68 4.31
CA ARG A 70 20.59 -11.13 2.93
C ARG A 70 20.64 -12.67 2.89
N ASN A 71 19.84 -13.29 2.03
CA ASN A 71 19.97 -14.69 1.67
C ASN A 71 21.27 -14.91 0.86
N GLU A 72 21.58 -16.16 0.52
CA GLU A 72 22.78 -16.53 -0.26
C GLU A 72 22.84 -15.89 -1.65
N ARG A 73 21.71 -15.39 -2.18
CA ARG A 73 21.61 -14.68 -3.45
C ARG A 73 21.67 -13.16 -3.30
N GLY A 74 21.86 -12.65 -2.09
CA GLY A 74 21.89 -11.21 -1.79
C GLY A 74 20.51 -10.55 -1.60
N GLY A 75 19.41 -11.30 -1.70
CA GLY A 75 18.03 -10.86 -1.51
C GLY A 75 17.49 -11.14 -0.10
N TYR A 76 16.17 -11.08 0.10
CA TYR A 76 15.52 -11.38 1.38
C TYR A 76 14.21 -12.13 1.11
N ASP A 77 14.17 -13.46 1.28
CA ASP A 77 13.04 -14.31 0.85
C ASP A 77 11.80 -14.27 1.78
N GLN A 78 11.53 -13.13 2.43
CA GLN A 78 10.30 -12.98 3.20
C GLN A 78 9.17 -12.36 2.37
N TYR A 79 7.94 -12.62 2.82
CA TYR A 79 6.73 -12.14 2.17
C TYR A 79 6.81 -10.64 1.82
N GLY A 80 6.62 -10.32 0.54
CA GLY A 80 6.67 -8.95 0.01
C GLY A 80 8.05 -8.45 -0.43
N TYR A 81 9.12 -9.15 -0.07
CA TYR A 81 10.47 -8.92 -0.58
C TYR A 81 10.78 -9.95 -1.65
N HIS A 82 10.25 -9.72 -2.84
CA HIS A 82 10.42 -10.60 -3.99
C HIS A 82 11.19 -9.91 -5.11
N ASP A 83 11.86 -10.70 -5.95
CA ASP A 83 12.60 -10.22 -7.13
C ASP A 83 11.69 -10.06 -8.37
N LEU A 84 10.37 -10.03 -8.19
CA LEU A 84 9.41 -9.72 -9.25
C LEU A 84 9.41 -8.23 -9.58
N ASP A 85 8.93 -7.91 -10.78
CA ASP A 85 8.70 -6.51 -11.20
C ASP A 85 7.81 -5.76 -10.21
N VAL A 86 8.20 -4.52 -9.90
CA VAL A 86 7.45 -3.65 -9.01
C VAL A 86 6.08 -3.32 -9.63
N PRO A 87 4.95 -3.65 -8.97
CA PRO A 87 3.64 -3.38 -9.54
C PRO A 87 3.40 -1.89 -9.84
N VAL A 88 3.02 -1.59 -11.08
CA VAL A 88 2.67 -0.24 -11.54
C VAL A 88 1.16 -0.13 -11.74
N ARG A 89 0.52 0.77 -10.99
CA ARG A 89 -0.95 0.85 -10.89
C ARG A 89 -1.45 2.25 -11.23
N PRO A 90 -2.65 2.38 -11.84
CA PRO A 90 -3.31 3.68 -11.96
C PRO A 90 -3.45 4.37 -10.61
N LEU A 91 -3.20 5.68 -10.57
CA LEU A 91 -3.36 6.48 -9.36
C LEU A 91 -4.85 6.67 -9.02
N VAL A 92 -5.67 6.86 -10.04
CA VAL A 92 -7.14 6.86 -9.92
C VAL A 92 -7.66 5.45 -10.22
N LYS A 93 -8.57 4.95 -9.38
CA LYS A 93 -9.21 3.63 -9.53
C LYS A 93 -10.72 3.79 -9.59
N VAL A 94 -11.36 2.94 -10.38
CA VAL A 94 -12.83 2.76 -10.37
C VAL A 94 -13.12 1.50 -9.57
N HIS A 95 -14.00 1.59 -8.58
CA HIS A 95 -14.38 0.41 -7.80
C HIS A 95 -15.32 -0.47 -8.65
N PRO A 96 -15.11 -1.80 -8.71
CA PRO A 96 -15.83 -2.64 -9.66
C PRO A 96 -17.32 -2.82 -9.32
N GLU A 97 -17.74 -2.50 -8.10
CA GLU A 97 -19.11 -2.69 -7.62
C GLU A 97 -19.85 -1.36 -7.31
N THR A 98 -19.15 -0.23 -7.24
CA THR A 98 -19.71 1.10 -6.87
C THR A 98 -19.08 2.19 -7.72
#